data_AF-A0A6L3EWI2-F1
#
_entry.id   AF-A0A6L3EWI2-F1
#
_cell.length_a   1.000
_cell.length_b   1.000
_cell.length_c   1.000
_cell.angle_alpha   90.00
_cell.angle_beta   90.00
_cell.angle_gamma   90.00
#
_symmetry.space_group_name_H-M   'P 1'
#
loop_
_entity.id
_entity.type
_entity.pdbx_description
1 polymer ?
#
loop_
_entity_poly.entity_id
_entity_poly.type
_entity_poly.pdbx_seq_one_letter_code
_entity_poly.pdbx_strand_id
1 'polypeptide(L)' 'FILGGLMIPVDFLPEWLQRIAKLLPFHLTTYAPAKLFVAFDAVQFGEILRGQAVWLTILGTALFFHYRWATKQLSINGG' A
#
# COMPACT_ATOMS: atom_id res chain seq x y z
N PHE A 1 -11.13 1.14 2.17
CA PHE A 1 -12.41 1.27 1.45
C PHE A 1 -12.47 2.52 0.56
N ILE A 2 -12.46 3.75 1.10
CA ILE A 2 -12.57 4.97 0.28
C ILE A 2 -11.28 5.24 -0.51
N LEU A 3 -10.13 5.33 0.17
CA LEU A 3 -8.83 5.61 -0.48
C LEU A 3 -8.29 4.45 -1.33
N GLY A 4 -8.88 3.27 -1.19
CA GLY A 4 -8.51 2.08 -1.96
C GLY A 4 -9.32 1.89 -3.24
N GLY A 5 -10.22 2.83 -3.58
CA GLY A 5 -11.00 2.77 -4.83
C GLY A 5 -12.17 1.79 -4.86
N LEU A 6 -12.56 1.21 -3.71
CA LEU A 6 -13.54 0.12 -3.64
C LEU A 6 -15.00 0.58 -3.75
N MET A 7 -15.34 1.73 -3.16
CA MET A 7 -16.70 2.29 -3.25
C MET A 7 -16.83 3.32 -4.37
N ILE A 8 -15.79 4.13 -4.55
CA ILE A 8 -15.67 5.13 -5.59
C ILE A 8 -14.31 4.90 -6.23
N PRO A 9 -14.22 4.58 -7.53
CA PRO A 9 -12.97 4.51 -8.27
C PRO A 9 -12.05 5.69 -7.94
N VAL A 10 -10.76 5.44 -7.75
CA VAL A 10 -9.80 6.50 -7.39
C VAL A 10 -9.82 7.64 -8.40
N ASP A 11 -10.03 7.32 -9.69
CA ASP A 11 -10.12 8.30 -10.78
C ASP A 11 -11.30 9.29 -10.66
N PHE A 12 -12.32 8.99 -9.84
CA PHE A 12 -13.48 9.87 -9.60
C PHE A 12 -13.38 10.71 -8.32
N LEU A 13 -12.30 10.59 -7.55
CA LEU A 13 -12.10 11.44 -6.37
C LEU A 13 -11.67 12.85 -6.79
N PRO A 14 -11.86 13.89 -5.95
CA PRO A 14 -11.27 15.21 -6.17
C PRO A 14 -9.74 15.10 -6.30
N GLU A 15 -9.12 15.95 -7.12
CA GLU A 15 -7.71 15.82 -7.50
C GLU A 15 -6.75 15.74 -6.29
N TRP A 16 -6.98 16.57 -5.28
CA TRP A 16 -6.17 16.56 -4.05
C TRP A 16 -6.22 15.19 -3.34
N LEU A 17 -7.39 14.55 -3.34
CA LEU A 17 -7.61 13.26 -2.71
C LEU A 17 -7.06 12.12 -3.58
N GLN A 18 -7.11 12.24 -4.90
CA GLN A 18 -6.45 11.30 -5.82
C GLN A 18 -4.95 11.25 -5.55
N ARG A 19 -4.30 12.42 -5.38
CA ARG A 19 -2.86 12.50 -5.08
C ARG A 19 -2.54 11.76 -3.78
N ILE A 20 -3.34 11.97 -2.73
CA ILE A 20 -3.17 11.26 -1.46
C ILE A 20 -3.37 9.75 -1.64
N ALA A 21 -4.43 9.33 -2.34
CA ALA A 21 -4.74 7.92 -2.57
C ALA A 21 -3.64 7.19 -3.37
N LYS A 22 -3.07 7.86 -4.38
CA LYS A 22 -1.98 7.33 -5.22
C LYS A 22 -0.64 7.28 -4.49
N LEU A 23 -0.42 8.16 -3.51
CA LEU A 23 0.75 8.11 -2.63
C LEU A 23 0.72 6.92 -1.67
N LEU A 24 -0.46 6.42 -1.33
CA LEU A 24 -0.66 5.33 -0.35
C LEU A 24 -0.74 3.95 -1.04
N PRO A 25 -0.42 2.86 -0.32
CA PRO A 25 -0.45 1.51 -0.88
C PRO A 25 -1.87 0.99 -1.17
N PHE A 26 -2.90 1.65 -0.65
CA PHE A 26 -4.26 1.12 -0.66
C PHE A 26 -4.84 0.89 -2.06
N HIS A 27 -4.51 1.74 -3.03
CA HIS A 27 -4.98 1.56 -4.40
C HIS A 27 -4.31 0.36 -5.10
N LEU A 28 -3.11 -0.04 -4.67
CA LEU A 28 -2.34 -1.15 -5.23
C LEU A 28 -2.86 -2.52 -4.77
N THR A 29 -3.72 -2.57 -3.75
CA THR A 29 -4.23 -3.85 -3.23
C THR A 29 -5.37 -4.41 -4.07
N THR A 30 -6.22 -3.53 -4.62
CA THR A 30 -7.48 -3.98 -5.24
C THR A 30 -7.87 -3.15 -6.45
N TYR A 31 -7.81 -1.82 -6.37
CA TYR A 31 -8.27 -0.97 -7.46
C TYR A 31 -7.40 -1.06 -8.72
N ALA A 32 -6.08 -0.84 -8.60
CA ALA A 32 -5.18 -0.87 -9.74
C ALA A 32 -5.13 -2.26 -10.41
N PRO A 33 -5.04 -3.39 -9.66
CA PRO A 33 -5.18 -4.72 -10.25
C PRO A 33 -6.52 -4.92 -10.95
N ALA A 34 -7.65 -4.54 -10.33
CA ALA A 34 -8.97 -4.72 -10.95
C ALA A 34 -9.09 -3.95 -12.27
N LYS A 35 -8.59 -2.71 -12.33
CA LYS A 35 -8.56 -1.91 -13.55
C LYS A 35 -7.69 -2.57 -14.64
N LEU A 36 -6.53 -3.08 -14.24
CA LEU A 36 -5.62 -3.80 -15.14
C LEU A 36 -6.22 -5.10 -15.68
N PHE A 37 -6.99 -5.84 -14.88
CA PHE A 37 -7.66 -7.06 -15.35
C PHE A 37 -8.71 -6.78 -16.44
N VAL A 38 -9.40 -5.64 -16.35
CA VAL A 38 -10.40 -5.23 -17.36
C VAL A 38 -9.72 -4.70 -18.62
N ALA A 39 -8.64 -3.93 -18.48
CA ALA A 39 -7.89 -3.34 -19.58
C ALA A 39 -6.38 -3.56 -19.36
N PHE A 40 -5.89 -4.71 -19.81
CA PHE A 40 -4.51 -5.12 -19.55
C PHE A 40 -3.51 -4.26 -20.31
N ASP A 41 -2.47 -3.85 -19.60
CA ASP A 41 -1.31 -3.15 -20.13
C ASP A 41 -0.04 -3.62 -19.41
N ALA A 42 0.94 -4.11 -20.17
CA ALA A 42 2.15 -4.71 -19.61
C ALA A 42 3.01 -3.69 -18.84
N VAL A 43 2.99 -2.42 -19.25
CA VAL A 43 3.72 -1.35 -18.56
C VAL A 43 3.09 -1.10 -17.19
N GLN A 44 1.78 -0.83 -17.14
CA GLN A 44 1.04 -0.65 -15.89
C GLN A 44 1.17 -1.87 -14.95
N PHE A 45 1.18 -3.08 -15.49
CA PHE A 45 1.43 -4.29 -14.70
C PHE A 45 2.77 -4.23 -13.95
N GLY A 46 3.85 -3.89 -14.67
CA GLY A 46 5.17 -3.72 -14.07
C GLY A 46 5.22 -2.60 -13.03
N GLU A 47 4.53 -1.50 -13.27
CA GLU A 47 4.43 -0.38 -12.32
C GLU A 47 3.71 -0.76 -11.03
N ILE A 48 2.60 -1.51 -11.14
CA ILE A 48 1.83 -1.99 -9.98
C ILE A 48 2.68 -2.96 -9.17
N LEU A 49 3.35 -3.94 -9.79
CA LEU A 49 4.22 -4.88 -9.10
C LEU A 49 5.38 -4.18 -8.39
N ARG A 50 6.02 -3.21 -9.06
CA ARG A 50 7.09 -2.40 -8.46
C ARG A 50 6.57 -1.63 -7.25
N GLY A 51 5.40 -1.01 -7.36
CA GLY A 51 4.76 -0.30 -6.25
C GLY A 51 4.49 -1.22 -5.06
N GLN A 52 3.97 -2.42 -5.30
CA GLN A 52 3.71 -3.43 -4.26
C GLN A 52 5.01 -3.86 -3.59
N ALA A 53 6.07 -4.15 -4.36
CA ALA A 53 7.37 -4.53 -3.83
C ALA A 53 7.97 -3.44 -2.93
N VAL A 54 7.94 -2.18 -3.38
CA VAL A 54 8.42 -1.02 -2.58
C VAL A 54 7.67 -0.93 -1.25
N TRP A 55 6.35 -1.04 -1.26
CA TRP A 55 5.56 -0.95 -0.02
C TRP A 55 5.75 -2.14 0.90
N LEU A 56 5.90 -3.35 0.37
CA LEU A 56 6.24 -4.53 1.17
C LEU A 56 7.59 -4.37 1.86
N THR A 57 8.59 -3.82 1.17
CA THR A 57 9.88 -3.50 1.76
C THR A 57 9.74 -2.45 2.87
N ILE A 58 9.09 -1.32 2.60
CA ILE A 58 8.92 -0.22 3.58
C ILE A 58 8.21 -0.73 4.84
N LEU A 59 7.05 -1.37 4.67
CA LEU A 59 6.24 -1.84 5.79
C LEU A 59 6.91 -3.00 6.52
N GLY A 60 7.53 -3.94 5.80
CA GLY A 60 8.27 -5.05 6.37
C GLY A 60 9.45 -4.59 7.22
N THR A 61 10.23 -3.63 6.72
CA THR A 61 11.34 -3.02 7.47
C THR A 61 10.83 -2.26 8.70
N ALA A 62 9.78 -1.47 8.57
CA ALA A 62 9.17 -0.75 9.70
C ALA A 62 8.69 -1.74 10.80
N LEU A 63 8.00 -2.81 10.39
CA LEU A 63 7.55 -3.86 11.30
C LEU A 63 8.71 -4.55 12.00
N PHE A 64 9.77 -4.89 11.26
CA PHE A 64 10.96 -5.52 11.82
C PHE A 64 11.62 -4.66 12.90
N PHE A 65 11.83 -3.37 12.63
CA PHE A 65 12.41 -2.45 13.61
C PHE A 65 11.49 -2.28 14.82
N HIS A 66 10.19 -2.11 14.60
CA HIS A 66 9.22 -1.96 15.68
C HIS A 66 9.19 -3.21 16.58
N TYR A 67 9.19 -4.40 15.98
CA TYR A 67 9.23 -5.67 16.70
C TYR A 67 10.49 -5.81 17.56
N ARG A 68 11.68 -5.50 17.02
CA ARG A 68 12.94 -5.54 17.78
C ARG A 68 12.96 -4.54 18.93
N TRP A 69 12.35 -3.38 18.76
CA TRP A 69 12.27 -2.36 19.80
C TRP A 69 11.30 -2.77 20.90
N ALA A 70 10.09 -3.22 20.53
CA ALA A 70 9.07 -3.66 21.47
C ALA A 70 9.52 -4.86 22.31
N THR A 71 10.16 -5.86 21.69
CA THR A 71 10.69 -7.04 22.40
C THR A 71 11.80 -6.70 23.39
N LYS A 72 12.70 -5.76 23.04
CA LYS A 72 13.72 -5.26 23.98
C LYS A 72 13.09 -4.63 25.21
N GLN A 73 12.03 -3.83 25.06
CA GLN A 73 11.36 -3.15 26.18
C GLN A 73 10.59 -4.11 27.08
N LEU A 74 9.94 -5.11 26.51
CA LEU A 74 9.24 -6.15 27.27
C LEU A 74 10.21 -6.97 28.13
N SER A 75 11.43 -7.25 27.62
CA SER A 75 12.47 -7.94 28.40
C SER A 75 12.97 -7.15 29.62
N ILE A 76 12.82 -5.82 29.65
CA ILE A 76 13.29 -4.98 30.77
C ILE A 76 12.25 -4.89 31.89
N ASN A 77 10.97 -5.04 31.56
CA ASN A 77 9.85 -5.04 32.52
C ASN A 77 9.38 -6.47 32.89
N GLY A 78 9.97 -7.50 32.28
CA GLY A 78 9.51 -8.89 32.36
C GLY A 78 10.11 -9.70 33.51
N GLY A 79 11.45 -9.70 33.67
CA GLY A 79 12.10 -10.77 34.45
C GLY A 79 12.00 -12.12 33.74
#